data_AF-A0A0P9NLL0-F1
#
_entry.id   AF-A0A0P9NLL0-F1
#
_cell.length_a   1.000
_cell.length_b   1.000
_cell.length_c   1.000
_cell.angle_alpha   90.00
_cell.angle_beta   90.00
_cell.angle_gamma   90.00
#
_symmetry.space_group_name_H-M   'P 1'
#
loop_
_entity.id
_entity.type
_entity.pdbx_description
1 polymer ?
#
loop_
_entity_poly.entity_id
_entity_poly.type
_entity_poly.pdbx_seq_one_letter_code
_entity_poly.pdbx_strand_id
1 'polypeptide(L)'
;MPATRQQKESGMAFDWHSGLITRDTPVNDTYRNTQNVRRFMTLQCGASFRFDRPFMAWINNGEPKTMGQVVDQWLHLHAASSASN
;
A
#
# COMPACT_ATOMS: atom_id res chain seq x y z
N MET A 1 -1.31 -4.38 39.80
CA MET A 1 -2.62 -4.24 39.13
C MET A 1 -2.68 -2.86 38.50
N PRO A 2 -3.01 -2.75 37.20
CA PRO A 2 -2.43 -1.76 36.31
C PRO A 2 -3.38 -0.58 36.06
N ALA A 3 -2.90 0.64 36.28
CA ALA A 3 -3.44 1.78 35.59
C ALA A 3 -2.69 1.86 34.25
N THR A 4 -3.15 1.06 33.28
CA THR A 4 -2.75 1.20 31.88
C THR A 4 -2.93 2.66 31.53
N ARG A 5 -1.81 3.38 31.39
CA ARG A 5 -1.77 4.76 30.95
C ARG A 5 -2.43 4.78 29.59
N GLN A 6 -3.70 5.17 29.57
CA GLN A 6 -4.50 5.26 28.37
C GLN A 6 -3.85 6.32 27.50
N GLN A 7 -3.04 5.86 26.54
CA GLN A 7 -2.53 6.70 25.49
C GLN A 7 -3.75 7.31 24.82
N LYS A 8 -3.85 8.63 24.84
CA LYS A 8 -4.69 9.34 23.88
C LYS A 8 -4.13 8.99 22.51
N GLU A 9 -4.71 8.00 21.85
CA GLU A 9 -4.36 7.56 20.49
C GLU A 9 -4.79 8.66 19.52
N SER A 10 -3.93 9.65 19.46
CA SER A 10 -4.03 10.82 18.62
C SER A 10 -3.93 10.33 17.18
N GLY A 11 -5.06 10.27 16.47
CA GLY A 11 -5.18 10.10 15.01
C GLY A 11 -3.98 9.44 14.33
N MET A 12 -3.77 8.15 14.61
CA MET A 12 -2.59 7.40 14.20
C MET A 12 -2.61 7.16 12.68
N ALA A 13 -2.23 8.17 11.90
CA ALA A 13 -1.83 7.95 10.52
C ALA A 13 -0.60 7.01 10.54
N PHE A 14 -0.68 5.91 9.79
CA PHE A 14 0.45 5.00 9.62
C PHE A 14 1.66 5.78 9.12
N ASP A 15 2.83 5.60 9.74
CA ASP A 15 4.06 6.23 9.26
C ASP A 15 4.50 5.56 7.96
N TRP A 16 4.03 6.08 6.83
CA TRP A 16 4.42 5.59 5.52
C TRP A 16 5.91 5.82 5.21
N HIS A 17 6.63 6.70 5.92
CA HIS A 17 8.05 6.96 5.66
C HIS A 17 8.96 5.91 6.31
N SER A 18 8.69 5.54 7.56
CA SER A 18 9.57 4.66 8.34
C SER A 18 8.87 3.41 8.90
N GLY A 19 7.54 3.34 8.80
CA GLY A 19 6.75 2.23 9.30
C GLY A 19 7.01 0.93 8.54
N LEU A 20 6.86 -0.19 9.24
CA LEU A 20 7.01 -1.51 8.63
C LEU A 20 5.81 -1.80 7.73
N ILE A 21 6.03 -1.75 6.42
CA ILE A 21 5.01 -2.08 5.43
C ILE A 21 5.01 -3.60 5.23
N THR A 22 3.87 -4.22 5.49
CA THR A 22 3.62 -5.65 5.28
C THR A 22 2.40 -5.82 4.38
N ARG A 23 2.15 -7.03 3.89
CA ARG A 23 0.94 -7.31 3.09
C ARG A 23 -0.37 -7.08 3.86
N ASP A 24 -0.30 -7.11 5.19
CA ASP A 24 -1.45 -6.89 6.08
C ASP A 24 -1.70 -5.40 6.37
N THR A 25 -0.76 -4.51 6.00
CA THR A 25 -0.91 -3.08 6.23
C THR A 25 -2.13 -2.54 5.47
N PRO A 26 -3.11 -1.94 6.17
CA PRO A 26 -4.29 -1.38 5.54
C PRO A 26 -3.94 -0.10 4.78
N VAL A 27 -4.43 -0.04 3.54
CA VAL A 27 -4.37 1.09 2.62
C VAL A 27 -5.75 1.74 2.63
N ASN A 28 -5.81 2.95 3.16
CA ASN A 28 -6.99 3.81 3.21
C ASN A 28 -6.65 5.16 2.57
N ASP A 29 -7.54 6.15 2.65
CA ASP A 29 -7.31 7.52 2.16
C ASP A 29 -6.05 8.21 2.71
N THR A 30 -5.42 7.68 3.76
CA THR A 30 -4.14 8.20 4.27
C THR A 30 -2.93 7.65 3.52
N TYR A 31 -3.13 6.82 2.50
CA TYR A 31 -2.06 6.25 1.68
C TYR A 31 -1.18 7.34 1.08
N ARG A 32 0.13 7.20 1.26
CA ARG A 32 1.12 8.08 0.66
C ARG A 32 2.14 7.26 -0.11
N ASN A 33 2.41 7.71 -1.34
CA ASN A 33 3.47 7.17 -2.20
C ASN A 33 4.85 7.62 -1.71
N THR A 34 5.25 7.15 -0.52
CA THR A 34 6.57 7.41 0.06
C THR A 34 7.62 6.49 -0.58
N GLN A 35 8.88 6.80 -0.29
CA GLN A 35 10.01 6.00 -0.74
C GLN A 35 9.98 4.56 -0.18
N ASN A 36 9.47 4.39 1.04
CA ASN A 36 9.33 3.07 1.69
C ASN A 36 8.26 2.21 1.00
N VAL A 37 7.11 2.79 0.66
CA VAL A 37 6.08 2.14 -0.16
C VAL A 37 6.64 1.70 -1.50
N ARG A 38 7.38 2.60 -2.18
CA ARG A 38 8.00 2.29 -3.46
C ARG A 38 8.99 1.14 -3.33
N ARG A 39 9.83 1.15 -2.28
CA ARG A 39 10.79 0.07 -2.01
C ARG A 39 10.08 -1.26 -1.75
N PHE A 40 9.04 -1.26 -0.94
CA PHE A 40 8.23 -2.45 -0.67
C PHE A 40 7.58 -3.00 -1.95
N MET A 41 6.94 -2.13 -2.73
CA MET A 41 6.33 -2.49 -4.02
C MET A 41 7.37 -3.05 -4.98
N THR A 42 8.53 -2.42 -5.13
CA THR A 42 9.64 -2.93 -5.97
C THR A 42 10.18 -4.26 -5.46
N LEU A 43 10.22 -4.52 -4.15
CA LEU A 43 10.63 -5.82 -3.60
C LEU A 43 9.62 -6.93 -3.88
N GLN A 44 8.32 -6.63 -3.93
CA GLN A 44 7.26 -7.63 -4.17
C GLN A 44 6.95 -7.82 -5.65
N CYS A 45 6.85 -6.72 -6.40
CA CYS A 45 6.51 -6.67 -7.82
C CYS A 45 7.73 -6.74 -8.75
N GLY A 46 8.93 -6.50 -8.22
CA GLY A 46 10.18 -6.44 -8.97
C GLY A 46 10.57 -5.03 -9.46
N ALA A 47 11.74 -4.94 -10.10
CA ALA A 47 12.32 -3.69 -10.61
C ALA A 47 11.46 -2.99 -11.68
N SER A 48 10.53 -3.72 -12.30
CA SER A 48 9.58 -3.19 -13.29
C SER A 48 8.43 -2.39 -12.66
N PHE A 49 8.34 -2.34 -11.32
CA PHE A 49 7.27 -1.63 -10.63
C PHE A 49 7.18 -0.14 -11.01
N ARG A 50 6.00 0.26 -11.47
CA ARG A 50 5.66 1.65 -11.79
C ARG A 50 4.26 2.00 -11.30
N PHE A 51 4.10 3.26 -10.94
CA PHE A 51 2.80 3.83 -10.62
C PHE A 51 2.10 4.23 -11.92
N ASP A 52 1.24 3.35 -12.40
CA ASP A 52 0.47 3.58 -13.62
C ASP A 52 -0.90 4.20 -13.33
N ARG A 53 -1.47 4.87 -14.34
CA ARG A 53 -2.80 5.51 -14.25
C ARG A 53 -3.92 4.56 -13.79
N PRO A 54 -4.12 3.36 -14.40
CA PRO A 54 -5.17 2.44 -13.96
C PRO A 54 -4.96 1.96 -12.51
N PHE A 55 -3.71 1.81 -12.09
CA PHE A 55 -3.37 1.44 -10.72
C PHE A 55 -3.71 2.55 -9.72
N MET A 56 -3.33 3.80 -10.03
CA MET A 56 -3.69 4.96 -9.20
C MET A 56 -5.21 5.18 -9.12
N ALA A 57 -5.93 4.97 -10.23
CA ALA A 57 -7.39 5.07 -10.25
C ALA A 57 -8.04 4.00 -9.35
N TRP A 58 -7.50 2.78 -9.34
CA TRP A 58 -7.99 1.71 -8.47
C TRP A 58 -7.72 1.98 -6.99
N ILE A 59 -6.54 2.52 -6.64
CA ILE A 59 -6.23 2.92 -5.26
C ILE A 59 -7.23 4.00 -4.78
N ASN A 60 -7.56 4.96 -5.64
CA ASN A 60 -8.50 6.03 -5.36
C ASN A 60 -9.99 5.62 -5.42
N ASN A 61 -10.31 4.33 -5.56
CA ASN A 61 -11.70 3.84 -5.58
C ASN A 61 -12.43 4.00 -4.23
N GLY A 62 -11.71 4.39 -3.17
CA GLY A 62 -12.28 4.61 -1.84
C GLY A 62 -12.57 3.33 -1.04
N GLU A 63 -12.41 2.14 -1.62
CA GLU A 63 -12.54 0.91 -0.84
C GLU A 63 -11.27 0.62 -0.02
N PRO A 64 -11.43 0.13 1.22
CA PRO A 64 -10.32 -0.27 2.06
C PRO A 64 -9.58 -1.44 1.42
N LYS A 65 -8.28 -1.28 1.24
CA LYS A 65 -7.41 -2.29 0.64
C LYS A 65 -6.30 -2.65 1.60
N THR A 66 -5.58 -3.72 1.32
CA THR A 66 -4.31 -4.00 2.01
C THR A 66 -3.15 -3.85 1.04
N MET A 67 -1.95 -3.61 1.55
CA MET A 67 -0.75 -3.55 0.72
C MET A 67 -0.52 -4.85 -0.05
N GLY A 68 -0.98 -5.99 0.47
CA GLY A 68 -1.04 -7.25 -0.26
C GLY A 68 -1.92 -7.17 -1.50
N GLN A 69 -3.15 -6.68 -1.35
CA GLN A 69 -4.06 -6.46 -2.48
C GLN A 69 -3.50 -5.43 -3.48
N VAL A 70 -2.79 -4.41 -3.00
CA VAL A 70 -2.13 -3.43 -3.88
C VAL A 70 -1.05 -4.12 -4.74
N VAL A 71 -0.23 -5.01 -4.15
CA VAL A 71 0.76 -5.81 -4.89
C VAL A 71 0.07 -6.71 -5.91
N ASP A 72 -0.95 -7.45 -5.47
CA ASP A 72 -1.68 -8.40 -6.31
C ASP A 72 -2.39 -7.68 -7.47
N GLN A 73 -2.97 -6.50 -7.22
CA GLN A 73 -3.58 -5.67 -8.24
C GLN A 73 -2.56 -5.15 -9.25
N TRP A 74 -1.39 -4.70 -8.81
CA TRP A 74 -0.33 -4.27 -9.73
C TRP A 74 0.10 -5.43 -10.63
N LEU A 75 0.34 -6.60 -10.05
CA LEU A 75 0.68 -7.81 -10.80
C LEU A 75 -0.45 -8.18 -11.77
N HIS A 76 -1.72 -8.08 -11.36
CA HIS A 76 -2.86 -8.36 -12.23
C HIS A 76 -2.93 -7.40 -13.43
N LEU A 77 -2.79 -6.09 -13.19
CA LEU A 77 -2.81 -5.08 -14.25
C LEU A 77 -1.67 -5.28 -15.26
N HIS A 78 -0.46 -5.58 -14.79
CA HIS A 78 0.70 -5.79 -15.67
C HIS A 78 0.74 -7.18 -16.31
N ALA A 79 0.24 -8.22 -15.64
CA ALA A 79 0.06 -9.54 -16.24
C ALA A 79 -0.98 -9.49 -17.36
N ALA A 80 -2.12 -8.82 -17.15
CA ALA A 80 -3.13 -8.61 -18.18
C ALA A 80 -2.60 -7.72 -19.32
N SER A 81 -1.82 -6.68 -19.01
CA SER A 81 -1.20 -5.83 -20.03
C SER A 81 -0.10 -6.55 -20.84
N SER A 82 0.48 -7.64 -20.31
CA SER A 82 1.43 -8.50 -21.03
C SER A 82 0.73 -9.51 -21.95
N ALA A 83 -0.58 -9.74 -21.77
CA ALA A 83 -1.37 -10.69 -22.54
C ALA A 83 -2.17 -10.06 -23.70
N SER A 84 -1.94 -8.78 -24.01
CA SER A 84 -2.56 -8.10 -25.14
C SER A 84 -1.50 -7.74 -26.20
N ASN A 85 -1.01 -8.75 -26.92
CA ASN A 85 -0.34 -8.56 -28.21
C ASN A 85 -0.62 -9.72 -29.16
#